data_AF-A0A966F9P4-F1
#
_entry.id   AF-A0A966F9P4-F1
#
_cell.length_a   1.000
_cell.length_b   1.000
_cell.length_c   1.000
_cell.angle_alpha   90.00
_cell.angle_beta   90.00
_cell.angle_gamma   90.00
#
_symmetry.space_group_name_H-M   'P 1'
#
loop_
_entity.id
_entity.type
_entity.pdbx_description
1 polymer ?
#
loop_
_entity_poly.entity_id
_entity_poly.type
_entity_poly.pdbx_seq_one_letter_code
_entity_poly.pdbx_strand_id
1 'polypeptide(L)'
;IQKAADQLRKTVKDVIYGPNNVTTIPLSPTAVRTYGNTMAQIILNNNQPDSENELTILDRAVKSEDPEELKKLNPLALMYKNLRDQSIATPVPEPFLKQHLDLINTYQALYKNLSDMQLVFSDPVVALMRVKRYQDDAIGLSLALQNIYNMVLPYASVFESNDPAVLFVVFDPNYQ
;
A
#
# COMPACT_ATOMS: atom_id res chain seq x y z
N ILE A 1 28.94 16.77 -1.91
CA ILE A 1 27.62 16.57 -1.25
C ILE A 1 26.51 16.35 -2.28
N GLN A 2 26.26 17.27 -3.23
CA GLN A 2 25.21 17.12 -4.26
C GLN A 2 25.29 15.81 -5.06
N LYS A 3 26.47 15.46 -5.59
CA LYS A 3 26.71 14.24 -6.38
C LYS A 3 26.47 12.94 -5.59
N ALA A 4 26.77 12.94 -4.29
CA ALA A 4 26.51 11.82 -3.40
C ALA A 4 25.01 11.71 -3.05
N ALA A 5 24.33 12.84 -2.81
CA ALA A 5 22.89 12.87 -2.61
C ALA A 5 22.11 12.42 -3.86
N ASP A 6 22.58 12.79 -5.06
CA ASP A 6 21.96 12.39 -6.33
C ASP A 6 22.22 10.90 -6.66
N GLN A 7 23.39 10.37 -6.28
CA GLN A 7 23.64 8.92 -6.35
C GLN A 7 22.74 8.16 -5.38
N LEU A 8 22.61 8.60 -4.12
CA LEU A 8 21.72 8.00 -3.13
C LEU A 8 20.25 8.02 -3.59
N ARG A 9 19.79 9.13 -4.19
CA ARG A 9 18.44 9.23 -4.78
C ARG A 9 18.21 8.26 -5.94
N LYS A 10 19.22 7.96 -6.74
CA LYS A 10 19.14 6.95 -7.81
C LYS A 10 19.07 5.52 -7.26
N THR A 11 19.73 5.24 -6.14
CA THR A 11 19.73 3.91 -5.50
C THR A 11 18.38 3.54 -4.88
N VAL A 12 17.59 4.53 -4.45
CA VAL A 12 16.30 4.35 -3.78
C VAL A 12 15.12 4.70 -4.72
N LYS A 13 15.24 4.39 -6.01
CA LYS A 13 14.16 4.63 -6.98
C LYS A 13 13.15 3.50 -6.92
N ASP A 14 11.89 3.85 -6.70
CA ASP A 14 10.79 2.91 -6.70
C ASP A 14 10.20 2.72 -8.11
N VAL A 15 9.68 1.53 -8.38
CA VAL A 15 8.84 1.29 -9.55
C VAL A 15 7.57 2.11 -9.38
N ILE A 16 7.17 2.85 -10.42
CA ILE A 16 5.93 3.61 -10.43
C ILE A 16 5.04 3.03 -11.51
N TYR A 17 3.82 2.66 -11.13
CA TYR A 17 2.79 2.15 -12.01
C TYR A 17 1.94 3.31 -12.55
N GLY A 18 1.70 3.30 -13.86
CA GLY A 18 0.86 4.27 -14.56
C GLY A 18 -0.31 3.61 -15.29
N PRO A 19 -1.07 4.38 -16.09
CA PRO A 19 -2.27 3.89 -16.78
C PRO A 19 -2.04 2.63 -17.63
N ASN A 20 -0.86 2.48 -18.25
CA ASN A 20 -0.52 1.32 -19.08
C ASN A 20 -0.33 0.02 -18.28
N ASN A 21 -0.33 0.08 -16.94
CA ASN A 21 -0.19 -1.08 -16.08
C ASN A 21 -1.53 -1.66 -15.62
N VAL A 22 -2.65 -0.98 -15.85
CA VAL A 22 -3.98 -1.39 -15.38
C VAL A 22 -4.97 -1.43 -16.54
N THR A 23 -6.08 -2.14 -16.35
CA THR A 23 -7.18 -2.16 -17.32
C THR A 23 -8.29 -1.24 -16.84
N THR A 24 -8.76 -0.35 -17.71
CA THR A 24 -9.92 0.51 -17.44
C THR A 24 -11.18 -0.07 -18.05
N ILE A 25 -12.32 0.20 -17.41
CA ILE A 25 -13.66 -0.19 -17.90
C ILE A 25 -14.61 1.01 -17.84
N PRO A 26 -15.64 1.06 -18.72
CA PRO A 26 -16.64 2.10 -18.67
C PRO A 26 -17.38 2.16 -17.32
N LEU A 27 -17.72 3.36 -16.89
CA LEU A 27 -18.49 3.57 -15.67
C LEU A 27 -19.90 2.97 -15.80
N SER A 28 -20.30 2.15 -14.84
CA SER A 28 -21.67 1.68 -14.65
C SER A 28 -21.91 1.31 -13.19
N PRO A 29 -23.16 1.25 -12.71
CA PRO A 29 -23.47 0.79 -11.35
C PRO A 29 -22.85 -0.57 -11.02
N THR A 30 -22.92 -1.51 -11.95
CA THR A 30 -22.30 -2.84 -11.82
C THR A 30 -20.78 -2.76 -11.73
N ALA A 31 -20.14 -1.93 -12.57
CA ALA A 31 -18.69 -1.75 -12.53
C ALA A 31 -18.23 -1.16 -11.20
N VAL A 32 -18.95 -0.19 -10.65
CA VAL A 32 -18.65 0.41 -9.34
C VAL A 32 -18.80 -0.61 -8.21
N ARG A 33 -19.92 -1.35 -8.18
CA ARG A 33 -20.16 -2.37 -7.15
C ARG A 33 -19.09 -3.46 -7.19
N THR A 34 -18.82 -4.01 -8.38
CA THR A 34 -17.79 -5.04 -8.57
C THR A 34 -16.42 -4.53 -8.14
N TYR A 35 -16.02 -3.33 -8.59
CA TYR A 35 -14.74 -2.74 -8.21
C TYR A 35 -14.61 -2.56 -6.69
N GLY A 36 -15.59 -1.94 -6.05
CA GLY A 36 -15.57 -1.71 -4.59
C GLY A 36 -15.47 -3.02 -3.81
N ASN A 37 -16.27 -4.02 -4.18
CA ASN A 37 -16.24 -5.34 -3.55
C ASN A 37 -14.91 -6.07 -3.75
N THR A 38 -14.37 -6.05 -4.98
CA THR A 38 -13.07 -6.67 -5.27
C THR A 38 -11.95 -6.01 -4.48
N MET A 39 -11.88 -4.67 -4.46
CA MET A 39 -10.84 -3.95 -3.72
C MET A 39 -10.92 -4.21 -2.21
N ALA A 40 -12.11 -4.20 -1.63
CA ALA A 40 -12.29 -4.53 -0.22
C ALA A 40 -11.92 -5.99 0.07
N GLN A 41 -12.29 -6.93 -0.80
CA GLN A 41 -11.93 -8.35 -0.64
C GLN A 41 -10.42 -8.57 -0.72
N ILE A 42 -9.71 -7.83 -1.59
CA ILE A 42 -8.24 -7.85 -1.66
C ILE A 42 -7.64 -7.44 -0.31
N ILE A 43 -8.16 -6.40 0.33
CA ILE A 43 -7.69 -5.96 1.65
C ILE A 43 -7.96 -7.04 2.70
N LEU A 44 -9.20 -7.55 2.77
CA LEU A 44 -9.59 -8.57 3.74
C LEU A 44 -8.77 -9.87 3.61
N ASN A 45 -8.51 -10.32 2.38
CA ASN A 45 -7.78 -11.56 2.10
C ASN A 45 -6.28 -11.48 2.41
N ASN A 46 -5.71 -10.27 2.41
CA ASN A 46 -4.29 -10.08 2.66
C ASN A 46 -4.00 -9.53 4.06
N ASN A 47 -5.03 -9.17 4.83
CA ASN A 47 -4.86 -8.69 6.20
C ASN A 47 -4.03 -9.68 7.03
N GLN A 48 -3.07 -9.16 7.79
CA GLN A 48 -2.24 -9.92 8.72
C GLN A 48 -2.67 -9.54 10.15
N PRO A 49 -3.72 -10.19 10.69
CA PRO A 49 -4.14 -9.93 12.06
C PRO A 49 -3.00 -10.24 13.03
N ASP A 50 -2.93 -9.48 14.11
CA ASP A 50 -1.90 -9.61 15.16
C ASP A 50 -0.45 -9.42 14.66
N SER A 51 -0.28 -8.79 13.49
CA SER A 51 1.04 -8.40 13.01
C SER A 51 1.68 -7.38 13.94
N GLU A 52 2.94 -7.62 14.25
CA GLU A 52 3.75 -6.67 15.01
C GLU A 52 4.12 -5.48 14.12
N ASN A 53 4.18 -4.28 14.73
CA ASN A 53 4.59 -3.07 14.04
C ASN A 53 5.99 -3.20 13.43
N GLU A 54 6.12 -2.81 12.16
CA GLU A 54 7.33 -3.02 11.36
C GLU A 54 8.55 -2.26 11.88
N LEU A 55 8.35 -1.04 12.40
CA LEU A 55 9.43 -0.27 13.00
C LEU A 55 9.87 -0.84 14.35
N THR A 56 8.96 -1.51 15.07
CA THR A 56 9.29 -2.22 16.32
C THR A 56 10.16 -3.46 16.03
N ILE A 57 9.82 -4.23 15.00
CA ILE A 57 10.64 -5.36 14.53
C ILE A 57 12.05 -4.89 14.17
N LEU A 58 12.16 -3.81 13.39
CA LEU A 58 13.44 -3.26 12.96
C LEU A 58 14.27 -2.74 14.14
N ASP A 59 13.67 -1.95 15.04
CA ASP A 59 14.34 -1.42 16.23
C ASP A 59 14.88 -2.55 17.11
N ARG A 60 14.10 -3.62 17.31
CA ARG A 60 14.53 -4.79 18.07
C ARG A 60 15.71 -5.49 17.40
N ALA A 61 15.63 -5.75 16.09
CA ALA A 61 16.71 -6.39 15.34
C ALA A 61 18.04 -5.63 15.50
N VAL A 62 18.00 -4.30 15.36
CA VAL A 62 19.19 -3.44 15.53
C VAL A 62 19.73 -3.48 16.96
N LYS A 63 18.85 -3.39 17.97
CA LYS A 63 19.27 -3.39 19.38
C LYS A 63 19.81 -4.74 19.85
N SER A 64 19.28 -5.84 19.34
CA SER A 64 19.74 -7.19 19.69
C SER A 64 20.84 -7.70 18.77
N GLU A 65 21.25 -6.93 17.76
CA GLU A 65 22.18 -7.34 16.71
C GLU A 65 21.79 -8.69 16.06
N ASP A 66 20.49 -8.89 15.88
CA ASP A 66 19.93 -10.16 15.40
C ASP A 66 19.28 -10.00 14.02
N PRO A 67 19.96 -10.43 12.93
CA PRO A 67 19.39 -10.44 11.59
C PRO A 67 18.17 -11.36 11.44
N GLU A 68 17.99 -12.36 12.31
CA GLU A 68 16.85 -13.28 12.22
C GLU A 68 15.53 -12.58 12.57
N GLU A 69 15.55 -11.57 13.43
CA GLU A 69 14.39 -10.73 13.74
C GLU A 69 13.81 -10.06 12.48
N LEU A 70 14.67 -9.69 11.51
CA LEU A 70 14.24 -9.07 10.26
C LEU A 70 13.38 -9.99 9.39
N LYS A 71 13.45 -11.32 9.58
CA LYS A 71 12.59 -12.26 8.84
C LYS A 71 11.11 -12.04 9.11
N LYS A 72 10.76 -11.42 10.25
CA LYS A 72 9.37 -11.03 10.57
C LYS A 72 8.83 -9.93 9.64
N LEU A 73 9.69 -9.15 8.98
CA LEU A 73 9.27 -8.16 7.98
C LEU A 73 8.85 -8.79 6.65
N ASN A 74 9.30 -10.02 6.34
CA ASN A 74 8.98 -10.67 5.07
C ASN A 74 7.48 -10.89 4.83
N PRO A 75 6.71 -11.49 5.75
CA PRO A 75 5.26 -11.64 5.53
C PRO A 75 4.55 -10.29 5.35
N LEU A 76 5.01 -9.22 6.01
CA LEU A 76 4.43 -7.88 5.92
C LEU A 76 4.77 -7.20 4.58
N ALA A 77 6.01 -7.35 4.12
CA ALA A 77 6.39 -6.93 2.77
C ALA A 77 5.56 -7.68 1.70
N LEU A 78 5.42 -9.01 1.84
CA LEU A 78 4.62 -9.82 0.93
C LEU A 78 3.14 -9.47 0.94
N MET A 79 2.57 -9.08 2.08
CA MET A 79 1.22 -8.55 2.16
C MET A 79 1.06 -7.33 1.24
N TYR A 80 1.90 -6.30 1.36
CA TYR A 80 1.82 -5.12 0.48
C TYR A 80 2.07 -5.45 -0.99
N LYS A 81 2.98 -6.39 -1.26
CA LYS A 81 3.19 -6.91 -2.62
C LYS A 81 1.92 -7.53 -3.20
N ASN A 82 1.22 -8.34 -2.42
CA ASN A 82 0.01 -9.02 -2.86
C ASN A 82 -1.16 -8.04 -3.03
N LEU A 83 -1.32 -7.08 -2.11
CA LEU A 83 -2.28 -5.98 -2.23
C LEU A 83 -2.07 -5.23 -3.55
N ARG A 84 -0.82 -4.85 -3.84
CA ARG A 84 -0.43 -4.21 -5.10
C ARG A 84 -0.79 -5.06 -6.32
N ASP A 85 -0.32 -6.30 -6.36
CA ASP A 85 -0.44 -7.17 -7.54
C ASP A 85 -1.90 -7.51 -7.85
N GLN A 86 -2.72 -7.77 -6.83
CA GLN A 86 -4.15 -8.01 -7.01
C GLN A 86 -4.90 -6.75 -7.41
N SER A 87 -4.50 -5.58 -6.87
CA SER A 87 -5.09 -4.29 -7.28
C SER A 87 -4.78 -3.99 -8.75
N ILE A 88 -3.54 -4.21 -9.22
CA ILE A 88 -3.15 -4.05 -10.63
C ILE A 88 -4.01 -4.93 -11.56
N ALA A 89 -4.31 -6.15 -11.13
CA ALA A 89 -5.12 -7.10 -11.89
C ALA A 89 -6.62 -6.76 -11.90
N THR A 90 -7.07 -5.79 -11.09
CA THR A 90 -8.48 -5.43 -10.96
C THR A 90 -8.87 -4.37 -12.01
N PRO A 91 -9.82 -4.65 -12.92
CA PRO A 91 -10.32 -3.64 -13.84
C PRO A 91 -10.96 -2.47 -13.08
N VAL A 92 -10.56 -1.24 -13.42
CA VAL A 92 -10.97 -0.03 -12.72
C VAL A 92 -11.92 0.82 -13.57
N PRO A 93 -13.07 1.30 -13.03
CA PRO A 93 -13.89 2.30 -13.73
C PRO A 93 -13.06 3.52 -14.14
N GLU A 94 -13.19 4.00 -15.37
CA GLU A 94 -12.36 5.11 -15.89
C GLU A 94 -12.19 6.32 -14.95
N PRO A 95 -13.26 6.83 -14.29
CA PRO A 95 -13.13 7.97 -13.37
C PRO A 95 -12.32 7.66 -12.11
N PHE A 96 -12.11 6.39 -11.79
CA PHE A 96 -11.47 5.92 -10.56
C PHE A 96 -9.96 5.68 -10.74
N LEU A 97 -9.48 5.79 -11.98
CA LEU A 97 -8.11 5.42 -12.37
C LEU A 97 -7.04 6.13 -11.52
N LYS A 98 -7.20 7.43 -11.23
CA LYS A 98 -6.19 8.18 -10.48
C LYS A 98 -6.02 7.62 -9.06
N GLN A 99 -7.12 7.53 -8.31
CA GLN A 99 -7.11 7.06 -6.92
C GLN A 99 -6.66 5.60 -6.83
N HIS A 100 -7.04 4.79 -7.81
CA HIS A 100 -6.57 3.41 -7.93
C HIS A 100 -5.04 3.31 -8.12
N LEU A 101 -4.48 4.12 -9.01
CA LEU A 101 -3.02 4.19 -9.22
C LEU A 101 -2.29 4.74 -7.99
N ASP A 102 -2.86 5.74 -7.30
CA ASP A 102 -2.29 6.27 -6.06
C ASP A 102 -2.19 5.17 -4.99
N LEU A 103 -3.23 4.32 -4.86
CA LEU A 103 -3.24 3.19 -3.94
C LEU A 103 -2.20 2.11 -4.32
N ILE A 104 -2.15 1.70 -5.59
CA ILE A 104 -1.17 0.72 -6.09
C ILE A 104 0.27 1.19 -5.82
N ASN A 105 0.55 2.45 -6.11
CA ASN A 105 1.88 3.02 -5.91
C ASN A 105 2.25 3.15 -4.43
N THR A 106 1.27 3.40 -3.56
CA THR A 106 1.49 3.38 -2.11
C THR A 106 1.84 1.96 -1.63
N TYR A 107 1.09 0.94 -2.06
CA TYR A 107 1.43 -0.46 -1.74
C TYR A 107 2.82 -0.85 -2.24
N GLN A 108 3.20 -0.39 -3.45
CA GLN A 108 4.54 -0.60 -3.99
C GLN A 108 5.63 0.06 -3.12
N ALA A 109 5.41 1.29 -2.68
CA ALA A 109 6.35 2.02 -1.84
C ALA A 109 6.55 1.30 -0.49
N LEU A 110 5.45 0.90 0.17
CA LEU A 110 5.49 0.16 1.44
C LEU A 110 6.19 -1.21 1.29
N TYR A 111 5.86 -1.97 0.24
CA TYR A 111 6.57 -3.22 -0.07
C TYR A 111 8.08 -2.99 -0.18
N LYS A 112 8.49 -1.96 -0.92
CA LYS A 112 9.90 -1.68 -1.15
C LYS A 112 10.60 -1.14 0.09
N ASN A 113 9.91 -0.34 0.91
CA ASN A 113 10.42 0.12 2.19
C ASN A 113 10.71 -1.05 3.13
N LEU A 114 9.76 -1.96 3.33
CA LEU A 114 9.97 -3.12 4.19
C LEU A 114 11.02 -4.09 3.64
N SER A 115 11.07 -4.26 2.32
CA SER A 115 12.09 -5.12 1.68
C SER A 115 13.51 -4.56 1.88
N ASP A 116 13.67 -3.24 1.74
CA ASP A 116 14.99 -2.60 1.80
C ASP A 116 15.42 -2.26 3.25
N MET A 117 14.48 -2.13 4.19
CA MET A 117 14.81 -2.02 5.63
C MET A 117 15.57 -3.25 6.14
N GLN A 118 15.34 -4.42 5.55
CA GLN A 118 16.05 -5.65 5.90
C GLN A 118 17.55 -5.58 5.57
N LEU A 119 18.00 -4.57 4.82
CA LEU A 119 19.40 -4.34 4.51
C LEU A 119 20.15 -3.63 5.65
N VAL A 120 19.54 -3.39 6.82
CA VAL A 120 20.15 -2.57 7.90
C VAL A 120 21.56 -3.04 8.32
N PHE A 121 21.86 -4.34 8.23
CA PHE A 121 23.18 -4.89 8.56
C PHE A 121 24.18 -4.92 7.39
N SER A 122 23.72 -4.83 6.14
CA SER A 122 24.57 -4.91 4.93
C SER A 122 24.72 -3.57 4.21
N ASP A 123 23.67 -2.76 4.22
CA ASP A 123 23.60 -1.39 3.70
C ASP A 123 22.72 -0.51 4.62
N PRO A 124 23.25 -0.06 5.77
CA PRO A 124 22.50 0.76 6.73
C PRO A 124 22.05 2.11 6.16
N VAL A 125 22.73 2.63 5.14
CA VAL A 125 22.37 3.91 4.51
C VAL A 125 21.08 3.75 3.71
N VAL A 126 20.93 2.66 2.95
CA VAL A 126 19.67 2.33 2.27
C VAL A 126 18.55 2.11 3.27
N ALA A 127 18.78 1.30 4.30
CA ALA A 127 17.77 1.01 5.32
C ALA A 127 17.27 2.29 6.02
N LEU A 128 18.17 3.20 6.43
CA LEU A 128 17.81 4.46 7.08
C LEU A 128 16.95 5.37 6.19
N MET A 129 17.28 5.46 4.89
CA MET A 129 16.46 6.23 3.94
C MET A 129 15.05 5.67 3.81
N ARG A 130 14.90 4.35 3.92
CA ARG A 130 13.60 3.66 3.82
C ARG A 130 12.77 3.82 5.08
N VAL A 131 13.39 3.81 6.26
CA VAL A 131 12.72 4.14 7.52
C VAL A 131 12.07 5.52 7.44
N LYS A 132 12.81 6.51 6.93
CA LYS A 132 12.29 7.86 6.75
C LYS A 132 11.07 7.90 5.82
N ARG A 133 11.12 7.20 4.69
CA ARG A 133 10.01 7.17 3.71
C ARG A 133 8.80 6.40 4.20
N TYR A 134 8.99 5.33 4.96
CA TYR A 134 7.91 4.47 5.41
C TYR A 134 6.84 5.22 6.21
N GLN A 135 7.24 6.18 7.04
CA GLN A 135 6.28 7.00 7.80
C GLN A 135 5.39 7.82 6.86
N ASP A 136 5.99 8.49 5.86
CA ASP A 136 5.25 9.26 4.85
C ASP A 136 4.33 8.35 4.03
N ASP A 137 4.83 7.17 3.61
CA ASP A 137 4.07 6.22 2.79
C ASP A 137 2.94 5.53 3.58
N ALA A 138 3.12 5.31 4.89
CA ALA A 138 2.06 4.78 5.76
C ALA A 138 0.92 5.78 5.95
N ILE A 139 1.24 7.07 6.08
CA ILE A 139 0.23 8.16 6.05
C ILE A 139 -0.43 8.20 4.67
N GLY A 140 0.37 8.09 3.61
CA GLY A 140 -0.11 7.99 2.23
C GLY A 140 -1.12 6.87 2.01
N LEU A 141 -0.95 5.73 2.68
CA LEU A 141 -1.91 4.62 2.62
C LEU A 141 -3.26 4.99 3.23
N SER A 142 -3.28 5.60 4.41
CA SER A 142 -4.54 6.06 5.01
C SER A 142 -5.26 7.03 4.06
N LEU A 143 -4.54 8.00 3.51
CA LEU A 143 -5.09 8.97 2.55
C LEU A 143 -5.59 8.30 1.26
N ALA A 144 -4.86 7.32 0.74
CA ALA A 144 -5.26 6.58 -0.46
C ALA A 144 -6.56 5.79 -0.20
N LEU A 145 -6.70 5.16 0.96
CA LEU A 145 -7.91 4.42 1.34
C LEU A 145 -9.11 5.36 1.57
N GLN A 146 -8.90 6.52 2.20
CA GLN A 146 -9.91 7.58 2.29
C GLN A 146 -10.35 8.06 0.91
N ASN A 147 -9.41 8.20 -0.04
CA ASN A 147 -9.73 8.59 -1.41
C ASN A 147 -10.56 7.52 -2.13
N ILE A 148 -10.33 6.23 -1.88
CA ILE A 148 -11.19 5.16 -2.40
C ILE A 148 -12.60 5.25 -1.80
N TYR A 149 -12.72 5.47 -0.49
CA TYR A 149 -14.02 5.68 0.16
C TYR A 149 -14.78 6.85 -0.48
N ASN A 150 -14.15 8.02 -0.57
CA ASN A 150 -14.75 9.22 -1.15
C ASN A 150 -15.18 9.04 -2.61
N MET A 151 -14.48 8.18 -3.34
CA MET A 151 -14.76 7.88 -4.74
C MET A 151 -15.98 6.96 -4.92
N VAL A 152 -16.20 6.00 -4.01
CA VAL A 152 -17.35 5.09 -4.06
C VAL A 152 -18.58 5.67 -3.37
N LEU A 153 -18.42 6.64 -2.47
CA LEU A 153 -19.50 7.26 -1.69
C LEU A 153 -20.67 7.81 -2.53
N PRO A 154 -20.44 8.53 -3.66
CA PRO A 154 -21.54 8.97 -4.54
C PRO A 154 -22.39 7.83 -5.12
N TYR A 155 -21.89 6.59 -5.05
CA TYR A 155 -22.55 5.39 -5.54
C TYR A 155 -23.01 4.49 -4.38
N ALA A 156 -23.09 4.98 -3.14
CA ALA A 156 -23.46 4.17 -1.97
C ALA A 156 -24.72 3.31 -2.18
N SER A 157 -25.69 3.80 -2.95
CA SER A 157 -26.94 3.07 -3.27
C SER A 157 -26.74 1.79 -4.10
N VAL A 158 -25.57 1.56 -4.70
CA VAL A 158 -25.28 0.32 -5.44
C VAL A 158 -24.77 -0.81 -4.55
N PHE A 159 -24.43 -0.52 -3.28
CA PHE A 159 -23.88 -1.49 -2.34
C PHE A 159 -24.95 -1.97 -1.36
N GLU A 160 -24.83 -3.22 -0.95
CA GLU A 160 -25.64 -3.84 0.11
C GLU A 160 -24.90 -3.83 1.45
N SER A 161 -25.62 -3.92 2.57
CA SER A 161 -25.02 -3.84 3.92
C SER A 161 -24.11 -5.03 4.26
N ASN A 162 -24.14 -6.10 3.47
CA ASN A 162 -23.29 -7.29 3.58
C ASN A 162 -22.19 -7.34 2.50
N ASP A 163 -22.11 -6.34 1.62
CA ASP A 163 -21.06 -6.26 0.62
C ASP A 163 -19.69 -6.03 1.30
N PRO A 164 -18.59 -6.66 0.82
CA PRO A 164 -17.25 -6.38 1.33
C PRO A 164 -16.88 -4.90 1.33
N ALA A 165 -17.41 -4.13 0.37
CA ALA A 165 -17.17 -2.68 0.25
C ALA A 165 -17.57 -1.87 1.49
N VAL A 166 -18.39 -2.40 2.41
CA VAL A 166 -18.69 -1.77 3.71
C VAL A 166 -17.40 -1.52 4.51
N LEU A 167 -16.34 -2.30 4.28
CA LEU A 167 -15.00 -2.03 4.83
C LEU A 167 -14.58 -0.56 4.66
N PHE A 168 -14.88 0.07 3.53
CA PHE A 168 -14.39 1.43 3.27
C PHE A 168 -14.96 2.49 4.20
N VAL A 169 -16.08 2.23 4.88
CA VAL A 169 -16.68 3.15 5.86
C VAL A 169 -15.74 3.43 7.04
N VAL A 170 -14.82 2.51 7.37
CA VAL A 170 -13.81 2.75 8.43
C VAL A 170 -12.79 3.82 8.06
N PHE A 171 -12.73 4.20 6.78
CA PHE A 171 -11.88 5.27 6.25
C PHE A 171 -12.68 6.55 5.96
N ASP A 172 -13.90 6.69 6.48
CA ASP A 172 -14.61 7.95 6.44
C ASP A 172 -13.90 8.97 7.35
N PRO A 173 -13.50 10.14 6.83
CA PRO A 173 -12.77 11.16 7.59
C PRO A 173 -13.58 11.75 8.77
N ASN A 174 -14.89 11.53 8.83
CA ASN A 174 -15.72 11.97 9.97
C ASN A 174 -15.63 11.02 11.17
N TYR A 175 -15.06 9.82 11.00
CA TYR A 175 -14.89 8.81 12.06
C TYR A 175 -13.42 8.58 12.46
N GLN A 176 -12.47 9.41 11.98
CA GLN A 176 -11.05 9.38 12.32
C GLN A 176 -10.66 10.58 13.19
#